data_AF-A0A6G0XZE3-F1
#
_entry.id   AF-A0A6G0XZE3-F1
#
_cell.length_a   1.000
_cell.length_b   1.000
_cell.length_c   1.000
_cell.angle_alpha   90.00
_cell.angle_beta   90.00
_cell.angle_gamma   90.00
#
_symmetry.space_group_name_H-M   'P 1'
#
loop_
_entity.id
_entity.type
_entity.pdbx_description
1 polymer ?
#
loop_
_entity_poly.entity_id
_entity_poly.type
_entity_poly.pdbx_seq_one_letter_code
_entity_poly.pdbx_strand_id
1 'polypeptide(L)'
;MKGRKPAIPPHVVVETVLQFKDRVVITDNGEKRIAAPSDIVWSDISSYLNDAMSKMAIYTLVFKGRYQIKEKLGLVIKNVTVETPEVWEPHVTNYESVQVMKKIYQKKKIVFTFSPDEWKEIQPREYVYRMNDKNRPLSSSKSYMALPKNSWSPVLAEHFWIHTQLSCTLSFRRAKVNPSGTNYINVVGRFKQNLVLMHCLYIGNFNESHSKCNKKRRLIGPAREKALTSIIDNNIACETYREKEAHRLMKLGDTEPAIIPSSNSLRLLKSRKLASNRINEDTFISLAIMKKESDFKNILHDMGYELFTFIIMLLNK
;
A
#
# COMPACT_ATOMS: atom_id res chain seq x y z
N MET A 1 -3.01 -19.89 17.89
CA MET A 1 -3.96 -18.76 17.78
C MET A 1 -5.38 -19.33 17.92
N LYS A 2 -6.05 -19.16 19.07
CA LYS A 2 -7.50 -19.43 19.13
C LYS A 2 -8.19 -18.13 18.72
N GLY A 3 -8.76 -18.12 17.52
CA GLY A 3 -9.58 -16.98 17.05
C GLY A 3 -10.80 -16.78 17.95
N ARG A 4 -11.53 -15.67 17.75
CA ARG A 4 -12.84 -15.48 18.38
C ARG A 4 -13.69 -16.74 18.12
N LYS A 5 -14.34 -17.26 19.18
CA LYS A 5 -15.27 -18.38 19.03
C LYS A 5 -16.35 -17.95 18.04
N PRO A 6 -16.63 -18.73 16.98
CA PRO A 6 -17.67 -18.38 16.03
C PRO A 6 -19.03 -18.39 16.73
N ALA A 7 -19.91 -17.44 16.36
CA ALA A 7 -21.25 -17.33 16.94
C ALA A 7 -22.10 -18.59 16.68
N ILE A 8 -21.85 -19.27 15.56
CA ILE A 8 -22.46 -20.55 15.21
C ILE A 8 -21.34 -21.57 14.99
N PRO A 9 -21.45 -22.80 15.52
CA PRO A 9 -20.49 -23.86 15.23
C PRO A 9 -20.38 -24.13 13.72
N PRO A 10 -19.17 -24.31 13.17
CA PRO A 10 -18.98 -24.48 11.73
C PRO A 10 -19.75 -25.64 11.08
N HIS A 11 -20.00 -26.73 11.82
CA HIS A 11 -20.74 -27.89 11.30
C HIS A 11 -22.21 -27.55 11.01
N VAL A 12 -22.87 -26.79 11.89
CA VAL A 12 -24.26 -26.32 11.70
C VAL A 12 -24.37 -25.51 10.42
N VAL A 13 -23.44 -24.58 10.19
CA VAL A 13 -23.43 -23.74 8.98
C VAL A 13 -23.24 -24.59 7.71
N VAL A 14 -22.38 -25.61 7.77
CA VAL A 14 -22.16 -26.53 6.64
C VAL A 14 -23.41 -27.36 6.36
N GLU A 15 -24.07 -27.89 7.39
CA GLU A 15 -25.31 -28.65 7.27
C GLU A 15 -26.45 -27.80 6.70
N THR A 16 -26.65 -26.58 7.21
CA THR A 16 -27.66 -25.66 6.68
C THR A 16 -27.39 -25.34 5.21
N VAL A 17 -26.14 -25.05 4.81
CA VAL A 17 -25.83 -24.81 3.40
C VAL A 17 -26.13 -26.05 2.52
N LEU A 18 -25.92 -27.26 3.04
CA LEU A 18 -26.23 -28.50 2.33
C LEU A 18 -27.74 -28.74 2.18
N GLN A 19 -28.57 -28.25 3.10
CA GLN A 19 -30.04 -28.28 2.96
C GLN A 19 -30.51 -27.41 1.79
N PHE A 20 -29.79 -26.32 1.48
CA PHE A 20 -30.08 -25.43 0.36
C PHE A 20 -29.27 -25.77 -0.90
N LYS A 21 -28.70 -26.98 -1.00
CA LYS A 21 -27.75 -27.38 -2.05
C LYS A 21 -28.24 -27.07 -3.46
N ASP A 22 -29.50 -27.35 -3.77
CA ASP A 22 -30.07 -27.18 -5.13
C ASP A 22 -30.22 -25.72 -5.54
N ARG A 23 -30.24 -24.81 -4.57
CA ARG A 23 -30.28 -23.35 -4.79
C ARG A 23 -28.90 -22.71 -4.69
N VAL A 24 -27.99 -23.33 -3.93
CA VAL A 24 -26.60 -22.88 -3.76
C VAL A 24 -25.74 -23.29 -4.95
N VAL A 25 -26.04 -24.42 -5.59
CA VAL A 25 -25.30 -24.94 -6.76
C VAL A 25 -26.16 -24.76 -8.02
N ILE A 26 -25.83 -23.75 -8.82
CA ILE A 26 -26.49 -23.48 -10.10
C ILE A 26 -25.73 -24.26 -11.18
N THR A 27 -26.46 -24.99 -12.02
CA THR A 27 -25.88 -25.64 -13.20
C THR A 27 -26.15 -24.76 -14.42
N ASP A 28 -25.10 -24.16 -14.97
CA ASP A 28 -25.17 -23.31 -16.15
C ASP A 28 -24.28 -23.93 -17.24
N ASN A 29 -24.87 -24.26 -18.41
CA ASN A 29 -24.19 -24.94 -19.52
C ASN A 29 -23.41 -26.22 -19.13
N GLY A 30 -23.96 -27.03 -18.21
CA GLY A 30 -23.33 -28.27 -17.75
C GLY A 30 -22.20 -28.07 -16.72
N GLU A 31 -21.83 -26.83 -16.40
CA GLU A 31 -20.88 -26.52 -15.33
C GLU A 31 -21.60 -26.18 -14.02
N LYS A 32 -21.25 -26.89 -12.95
CA LYS A 32 -21.75 -26.59 -11.60
C LYS A 32 -21.01 -25.41 -11.00
N ARG A 33 -21.74 -24.34 -10.66
CA ARG A 33 -21.21 -23.10 -10.08
C ARG A 33 -21.94 -22.75 -8.79
N ILE A 34 -21.29 -21.98 -7.94
CA ILE A 34 -21.89 -21.47 -6.70
C ILE A 34 -22.74 -20.24 -7.05
N ALA A 35 -23.94 -20.13 -6.47
CA ALA A 35 -24.83 -18.98 -6.63
C ALA A 35 -24.12 -17.66 -6.36
N ALA A 36 -24.45 -16.62 -7.15
CA ALA A 36 -23.81 -15.31 -7.04
C ALA A 36 -24.03 -14.69 -5.65
N PRO A 37 -23.14 -13.81 -5.16
CA PRO A 37 -23.29 -13.19 -3.83
C PRO A 37 -24.60 -12.41 -3.66
N SER A 38 -25.19 -11.91 -4.75
CA SER A 38 -26.45 -11.17 -4.79
C SER A 38 -27.69 -12.07 -4.75
N ASP A 39 -27.54 -13.39 -4.86
CA ASP A 39 -28.65 -14.34 -4.88
C ASP A 39 -29.41 -14.36 -3.55
N ILE A 40 -30.74 -14.50 -3.62
CA ILE A 40 -31.65 -14.50 -2.47
C ILE A 40 -31.37 -15.70 -1.56
N VAL A 41 -30.83 -16.81 -2.08
CA VAL A 41 -30.49 -18.01 -1.31
C VAL A 41 -29.61 -17.70 -0.09
N TRP A 42 -28.71 -16.72 -0.18
CA TRP A 42 -27.84 -16.35 0.94
C TRP A 42 -28.58 -15.60 2.05
N SER A 43 -29.62 -14.85 1.69
CA SER A 43 -30.50 -14.21 2.67
C SER A 43 -31.35 -15.27 3.37
N ASP A 44 -31.88 -16.24 2.63
CA ASP A 44 -32.69 -17.32 3.19
C ASP A 44 -31.90 -18.20 4.17
N ILE A 45 -30.64 -18.53 3.85
CA ILE A 45 -29.75 -19.26 4.76
C ILE A 45 -29.40 -18.43 6.00
N SER A 46 -29.24 -17.10 5.85
CA SER A 46 -29.03 -16.18 6.99
C SER A 46 -30.22 -16.21 7.94
N SER A 47 -31.44 -16.07 7.40
CA SER A 47 -32.67 -16.09 8.18
C SER A 47 -32.92 -17.45 8.84
N TYR A 48 -32.60 -18.56 8.17
CA TYR A 48 -32.66 -19.90 8.76
C TYR A 48 -31.70 -20.06 9.94
N LEU A 49 -30.56 -19.36 9.91
CA LEU A 49 -29.59 -19.30 11.00
C LEU A 49 -29.91 -18.21 12.04
N ASN A 50 -31.16 -17.73 12.09
CA ASN A 50 -31.62 -16.63 12.96
C ASN A 50 -30.74 -15.36 12.85
N ASP A 51 -30.24 -15.07 11.64
CA ASP A 51 -29.38 -13.93 11.33
C ASP A 51 -28.09 -13.85 12.18
N ALA A 52 -27.70 -14.94 12.83
CA ALA A 52 -26.45 -15.01 13.60
C ALA A 52 -25.20 -15.01 12.69
N MET A 53 -25.37 -15.16 11.37
CA MET A 53 -24.31 -14.99 10.37
C MET A 53 -24.85 -14.24 9.15
N SER A 54 -24.14 -13.19 8.72
CA SER A 54 -24.56 -12.42 7.55
C SER A 54 -24.48 -13.22 6.25
N LYS A 55 -25.40 -12.95 5.32
CA LYS A 55 -25.41 -13.54 3.96
C LYS A 55 -24.05 -13.53 3.25
N MET A 56 -23.28 -12.44 3.40
CA MET A 56 -21.94 -12.31 2.81
C MET A 56 -20.89 -13.21 3.48
N ALA A 57 -21.00 -13.42 4.80
CA ALA A 57 -20.12 -14.33 5.52
C ALA A 57 -20.39 -15.79 5.12
N ILE A 58 -21.67 -16.15 4.94
CA ILE A 58 -22.10 -17.47 4.45
C ILE A 58 -21.56 -17.69 3.03
N TYR A 59 -21.84 -16.77 2.10
CA TYR A 59 -21.31 -16.82 0.73
C TYR A 59 -19.79 -16.99 0.72
N THR A 60 -19.07 -16.19 1.52
CA THR A 60 -17.60 -16.24 1.58
C THR A 60 -17.09 -17.59 2.11
N LEU A 61 -17.80 -18.22 3.05
CA LEU A 61 -17.44 -19.54 3.58
C LEU A 61 -17.55 -20.61 2.49
N VAL A 62 -18.66 -20.63 1.76
CA VAL A 62 -18.91 -21.57 0.65
C VAL A 62 -17.95 -21.32 -0.51
N PHE A 63 -17.82 -20.07 -0.94
CA PHE A 63 -16.95 -19.67 -2.05
C PHE A 63 -15.47 -19.96 -1.78
N LYS A 64 -14.99 -19.77 -0.55
CA LYS A 64 -13.60 -20.11 -0.16
C LYS A 64 -13.40 -21.60 0.12
N GLY A 65 -14.46 -22.41 0.12
CA GLY A 65 -14.37 -23.85 0.35
C GLY A 65 -13.89 -24.23 1.74
N ARG A 66 -14.22 -23.43 2.76
CA ARG A 66 -13.84 -23.76 4.14
C ARG A 66 -14.60 -25.01 4.60
N TYR A 67 -13.99 -25.78 5.48
CA TYR A 67 -14.59 -27.00 6.06
C TYR A 67 -15.06 -28.02 5.00
N GLN A 68 -14.33 -28.13 3.87
CA GLN A 68 -14.60 -29.10 2.79
C GLN A 68 -16.01 -28.97 2.18
N ILE A 69 -16.66 -27.81 2.33
CA ILE A 69 -18.04 -27.62 1.90
C ILE A 69 -18.23 -27.76 0.38
N LYS A 70 -17.19 -27.45 -0.42
CA LYS A 70 -17.22 -27.62 -1.88
C LYS A 70 -17.28 -29.08 -2.30
N GLU A 71 -16.55 -29.94 -1.60
CA GLU A 71 -16.56 -31.39 -1.83
C GLU A 71 -17.94 -31.96 -1.48
N LYS A 72 -18.50 -31.55 -0.33
CA LYS A 72 -19.85 -31.95 0.10
C LYS A 72 -20.95 -31.44 -0.85
N LEU A 73 -20.75 -30.30 -1.50
CA LEU A 73 -21.65 -29.75 -2.52
C LEU A 73 -21.47 -30.42 -3.90
N GLY A 74 -20.50 -31.32 -4.06
CA GLY A 74 -20.24 -32.04 -5.32
C GLY A 74 -19.53 -31.19 -6.39
N LEU A 75 -18.78 -30.17 -5.98
CA LEU A 75 -17.92 -29.36 -6.85
C LEU A 75 -16.54 -30.01 -6.92
N VAL A 76 -16.25 -30.72 -8.02
CA VAL A 76 -14.97 -31.43 -8.21
C VAL A 76 -13.81 -30.43 -8.25
N ILE A 77 -12.88 -30.57 -7.32
CA ILE A 77 -11.60 -29.85 -7.33
C ILE A 77 -10.65 -30.66 -8.21
N LYS A 78 -10.32 -30.19 -9.42
CA LYS A 78 -9.19 -30.71 -10.20
C LYS A 78 -7.89 -30.36 -9.47
N ASN A 79 -7.46 -31.20 -8.53
CA ASN A 79 -6.13 -31.14 -7.96
C ASN A 79 -5.16 -31.75 -8.98
N VAL A 80 -4.47 -30.90 -9.73
CA VAL A 80 -3.33 -31.29 -10.56
C VAL A 80 -2.13 -31.42 -9.62
N THR A 81 -1.80 -32.64 -9.22
CA THR A 81 -0.49 -33.02 -8.68
C THR A 81 0.49 -33.07 -9.85
N VAL A 82 1.42 -32.13 -9.91
CA VAL A 82 2.65 -32.30 -10.71
C VAL A 82 3.78 -32.43 -9.72
N GLU A 83 4.33 -33.63 -9.63
CA GLU A 83 5.66 -33.86 -9.10
C GLU A 83 6.68 -33.27 -10.09
N THR A 84 7.51 -32.35 -9.64
CA THR A 84 8.78 -32.00 -10.31
C THR A 84 9.78 -31.45 -9.28
N PRO A 85 11.09 -31.64 -9.51
CA PRO A 85 12.12 -31.74 -8.49
C PRO A 85 12.55 -30.39 -7.90
N GLU A 86 13.16 -30.47 -6.70
CA GLU A 86 13.70 -29.37 -5.89
C GLU A 86 14.45 -28.30 -6.71
N VAL A 87 13.79 -27.18 -6.95
CA VAL A 87 14.42 -25.90 -7.23
C VAL A 87 13.80 -24.88 -6.28
N TRP A 88 14.63 -24.14 -5.54
CA TRP A 88 14.22 -23.12 -4.57
C TRP A 88 13.27 -22.09 -5.21
N GLU A 89 11.96 -22.33 -5.11
CA GLU A 89 10.94 -21.32 -5.37
C GLU A 89 10.60 -20.62 -4.04
N PRO A 90 10.72 -19.28 -3.96
CA PRO A 90 10.17 -18.56 -2.83
C PRO A 90 8.65 -18.75 -2.85
N HIS A 91 8.12 -19.41 -1.83
CA HIS A 91 6.69 -19.56 -1.62
C HIS A 91 6.03 -18.18 -1.43
N VAL A 92 5.60 -17.57 -2.53
CA VAL A 92 4.71 -16.40 -2.50
C VAL A 92 3.40 -16.89 -1.91
N THR A 93 3.19 -16.67 -0.61
CA THR A 93 1.90 -16.91 0.03
C THR A 93 0.89 -15.93 -0.54
N ASN A 94 0.20 -16.39 -1.58
CA ASN A 94 -0.82 -15.68 -2.33
C ASN A 94 -2.05 -15.45 -1.43
N TYR A 95 -2.03 -14.40 -0.62
CA TYR A 95 -3.18 -13.95 0.14
C TYR A 95 -3.88 -12.82 -0.63
N GLU A 96 -4.57 -13.19 -1.71
CA GLU A 96 -5.76 -12.51 -2.21
C GLU A 96 -6.48 -13.44 -3.19
N SER A 97 -7.50 -14.14 -2.68
CA SER A 97 -8.47 -14.88 -3.48
C SER A 97 -9.40 -13.87 -4.17
N VAL A 98 -8.99 -13.38 -5.34
CA VAL A 98 -9.91 -12.88 -6.36
C VAL A 98 -9.81 -13.89 -7.50
N GLN A 99 -10.92 -14.59 -7.82
CA GLN A 99 -11.03 -15.35 -9.05
C GLN A 99 -10.98 -14.36 -10.23
N VAL A 100 -9.80 -13.89 -10.57
CA VAL A 100 -9.48 -13.49 -11.93
C VAL A 100 -8.97 -14.77 -12.57
N MET A 101 -9.50 -15.14 -13.74
CA MET A 101 -8.99 -16.25 -14.55
C MET A 101 -7.46 -16.36 -14.40
N LYS A 102 -6.92 -17.57 -14.21
CA LYS A 102 -5.47 -17.85 -14.15
C LYS A 102 -4.83 -17.40 -15.47
N LYS A 103 -4.66 -16.09 -15.67
CA LYS A 103 -3.69 -15.55 -16.61
C LYS A 103 -2.35 -16.00 -16.06
N ILE A 104 -1.66 -16.83 -16.82
CA ILE A 104 -0.30 -17.24 -16.52
C ILE A 104 0.55 -15.98 -16.69
N TYR A 105 0.78 -15.26 -15.61
CA TYR A 105 1.64 -14.10 -15.62
C TYR A 105 3.09 -14.54 -15.70
N GLN A 106 3.86 -13.90 -16.57
CA GLN A 106 5.28 -14.17 -16.68
C GLN A 106 6.03 -13.69 -15.43
N LYS A 107 7.06 -14.44 -15.03
CA LYS A 107 7.91 -14.13 -13.88
C LYS A 107 9.24 -13.54 -14.39
N LYS A 108 9.63 -12.36 -13.92
CA LYS A 108 10.94 -11.74 -14.19
C LYS A 108 11.71 -11.58 -12.88
N LYS A 109 12.91 -12.18 -12.82
CA LYS A 109 13.83 -11.99 -11.69
C LYS A 109 14.60 -10.68 -11.91
N ILE A 110 14.66 -9.84 -10.89
CA ILE A 110 15.36 -8.56 -10.91
C ILE A 110 16.24 -8.50 -9.66
N VAL A 111 17.47 -8.00 -9.78
CA VAL A 111 18.37 -7.83 -8.65
C VAL A 111 18.66 -6.35 -8.51
N PHE A 112 18.21 -5.75 -7.41
CA PHE A 112 18.55 -4.37 -7.08
C PHE A 112 19.90 -4.34 -6.39
N THR A 113 20.70 -3.34 -6.74
CA THR A 113 22.00 -3.10 -6.12
C THR A 113 21.94 -1.75 -5.42
N PHE A 114 22.09 -1.74 -4.10
CA PHE A 114 22.09 -0.50 -3.33
C PHE A 114 23.51 -0.06 -3.03
N SER A 115 23.73 1.25 -3.13
CA SER A 115 24.88 1.91 -2.53
C SER A 115 24.80 1.87 -0.99
N PRO A 116 25.93 2.07 -0.28
CA PRO A 116 25.93 2.12 1.18
C PRO A 116 24.96 3.15 1.76
N ASP A 117 24.85 4.33 1.14
CA ASP A 117 24.00 5.41 1.62
C ASP A 117 22.50 5.10 1.41
N GLU A 118 22.14 4.57 0.24
CA GLU A 118 20.77 4.10 -0.01
C GLU A 118 20.39 2.98 0.96
N TRP A 119 21.30 2.04 1.21
CA TRP A 119 21.04 0.94 2.14
C TRP A 119 20.85 1.46 3.56
N LYS A 120 21.67 2.41 4.01
CA LYS A 120 21.54 3.04 5.32
C LYS A 120 20.17 3.69 5.52
N GLU A 121 19.59 4.24 4.46
CA GLU A 121 18.26 4.85 4.50
C GLU A 121 17.15 3.79 4.68
N ILE A 122 17.26 2.66 3.98
CA ILE A 122 16.18 1.66 3.87
C ILE A 122 16.39 0.41 4.74
N GLN A 123 17.52 0.28 5.43
CA GLN A 123 17.85 -0.91 6.20
C GLN A 123 16.73 -1.28 7.21
N PRO A 124 16.43 -2.58 7.39
CA PRO A 124 15.39 -3.03 8.33
C PRO A 124 15.61 -2.48 9.74
N ARG A 125 14.53 -2.00 10.35
CA ARG A 125 14.51 -1.52 11.74
C ARG A 125 13.59 -2.39 12.57
N GLU A 126 13.89 -2.50 13.86
CA GLU A 126 13.04 -3.19 14.81
C GLU A 126 11.84 -2.30 15.17
N TYR A 127 10.64 -2.87 15.05
CA TYR A 127 9.40 -2.24 15.49
C TYR A 127 8.83 -3.04 16.65
N VAL A 128 8.80 -2.42 17.82
CA VAL A 128 8.20 -2.99 19.03
C VAL A 128 6.76 -2.48 19.16
N TYR A 129 5.80 -3.39 19.24
CA TYR A 129 4.41 -3.07 19.54
C TYR A 129 4.03 -3.64 20.90
N ARG A 130 3.48 -2.79 21.77
CA ARG A 130 2.97 -3.20 23.09
C ARG A 130 1.57 -3.78 22.93
N MET A 131 1.36 -5.00 23.39
CA MET A 131 0.05 -5.64 23.41
C MET A 131 -0.60 -5.38 24.77
N ASN A 132 -1.65 -4.57 24.79
CA ASN A 132 -2.50 -4.39 25.98
C ASN A 132 -3.51 -5.54 26.06
N ASP A 133 -3.05 -6.76 26.34
CA ASP A 133 -3.92 -7.92 26.56
C ASP A 133 -4.00 -8.23 28.06
N LYS A 134 -5.17 -7.95 28.67
CA LYS A 134 -5.43 -8.17 30.10
C LYS A 134 -5.27 -9.64 30.51
N ASN A 135 -5.37 -10.58 29.57
CA ASN A 135 -5.31 -12.02 29.82
C ASN A 135 -3.91 -12.63 29.68
N ARG A 136 -2.88 -11.84 29.35
CA ARG A 136 -1.51 -12.35 29.15
C ARG A 136 -0.43 -11.34 29.59
N PRO A 137 -0.28 -11.08 30.90
CA PRO A 137 0.61 -10.02 31.41
C PRO A 137 2.11 -10.24 31.11
N LEU A 138 2.54 -11.48 30.86
CA LEU A 138 3.95 -11.85 30.64
C LEU A 138 4.46 -11.63 29.19
N SER A 139 3.58 -11.32 28.23
CA SER A 139 3.97 -11.09 26.82
C SER A 139 3.51 -9.70 26.38
N SER A 140 3.99 -8.67 27.07
CA SER A 140 3.55 -7.28 26.92
C SER A 140 4.05 -6.60 25.63
N SER A 141 4.98 -7.21 24.90
CA SER A 141 5.50 -6.66 23.64
C SER A 141 5.82 -7.72 22.60
N LYS A 142 5.59 -7.37 21.33
CA LYS A 142 6.02 -8.14 20.17
C LYS A 142 6.87 -7.24 19.29
N SER A 143 8.08 -7.67 18.97
CA SER A 143 8.93 -7.00 18.00
C SER A 143 8.93 -7.72 16.64
N TYR A 144 9.13 -6.96 15.58
CA TYR A 144 9.40 -7.48 14.25
C TYR A 144 10.31 -6.54 13.48
N MET A 145 11.12 -7.09 12.58
CA MET A 145 11.94 -6.29 11.67
C MET A 145 11.10 -5.87 10.46
N ALA A 146 11.21 -4.61 10.06
CA ALA A 146 10.58 -4.11 8.84
C ALA A 146 11.36 -2.94 8.24
N LEU A 147 11.22 -2.74 6.93
CA LEU A 147 11.79 -1.57 6.27
C LEU A 147 11.10 -0.29 6.78
N PRO A 148 11.85 0.81 6.92
CA PRO A 148 11.38 2.06 7.54
C PRO A 148 10.24 2.71 6.75
N LYS A 149 9.13 3.00 7.44
CA LYS A 149 7.95 3.62 6.79
C LYS A 149 8.32 4.91 6.05
N ASN A 150 7.69 5.10 4.88
CA ASN A 150 7.83 6.28 4.00
C ASN A 150 9.17 6.46 3.28
N SER A 151 10.25 5.73 3.59
CA SER A 151 11.56 5.89 2.92
C SER A 151 11.90 4.79 1.92
N TRP A 152 11.58 3.52 2.21
CA TRP A 152 12.04 2.41 1.34
C TRP A 152 11.35 2.36 -0.03
N SER A 153 10.07 2.73 -0.09
CA SER A 153 9.27 2.47 -1.28
C SER A 153 9.55 3.41 -2.47
N PRO A 154 9.91 4.70 -2.29
CA PRO A 154 10.49 5.50 -3.37
C PRO A 154 11.79 4.90 -3.95
N VAL A 155 12.73 4.48 -3.09
CA VAL A 155 14.01 3.90 -3.52
C VAL A 155 13.79 2.66 -4.40
N LEU A 156 12.95 1.73 -3.95
CA LEU A 156 12.64 0.54 -4.76
C LEU A 156 11.91 0.85 -6.07
N ALA A 157 11.07 1.88 -6.08
CA ALA A 157 10.39 2.27 -7.31
C ALA A 157 11.41 2.76 -8.34
N GLU A 158 12.40 3.56 -7.92
CA GLU A 158 13.44 4.07 -8.80
C GLU A 158 14.31 2.94 -9.38
N HIS A 159 14.78 2.03 -8.52
CA HIS A 159 15.49 0.82 -8.97
C HIS A 159 14.65 0.01 -9.95
N PHE A 160 13.36 -0.16 -9.68
CA PHE A 160 12.46 -0.86 -10.61
C PHE A 160 12.38 -0.17 -11.97
N TRP A 161 12.28 1.16 -12.01
CA TRP A 161 12.31 1.91 -13.28
C TRP A 161 13.61 1.69 -14.03
N ILE A 162 14.76 1.81 -13.35
CA ILE A 162 16.09 1.63 -13.97
C ILE A 162 16.21 0.24 -14.63
N HIS A 163 15.68 -0.81 -13.99
CA HIS A 163 15.79 -2.18 -14.51
C HIS A 163 14.73 -2.58 -15.54
N THR A 164 13.61 -1.86 -15.62
CA THR A 164 12.46 -2.30 -16.42
C THR A 164 11.95 -1.29 -17.42
N GLN A 165 12.20 0.00 -17.19
CA GLN A 165 11.68 1.13 -17.96
C GLN A 165 10.16 1.08 -18.15
N LEU A 166 9.44 0.40 -17.25
CA LEU A 166 7.98 0.31 -17.31
C LEU A 166 7.35 1.52 -16.65
N SER A 167 6.48 2.22 -17.37
CA SER A 167 5.82 3.45 -16.89
C SER A 167 4.74 3.22 -15.83
N CYS A 168 4.55 1.99 -15.36
CA CYS A 168 3.46 1.63 -14.46
C CYS A 168 3.67 2.10 -13.01
N THR A 169 2.56 2.43 -12.34
CA THR A 169 2.59 2.72 -10.89
C THR A 169 2.64 1.44 -10.07
N LEU A 170 3.71 1.27 -9.28
CA LEU A 170 3.82 0.18 -8.30
C LEU A 170 3.12 0.50 -6.99
N SER A 171 2.31 -0.46 -6.51
CA SER A 171 1.75 -0.46 -5.15
C SER A 171 2.53 -1.43 -4.26
N PHE A 172 2.98 -0.95 -3.11
CA PHE A 172 3.73 -1.75 -2.15
C PHE A 172 2.88 -2.03 -0.92
N ARG A 173 2.65 -3.31 -0.58
CA ARG A 173 1.71 -3.70 0.49
C ARG A 173 2.36 -4.28 1.75
N ARG A 174 3.63 -4.72 1.72
CA ARG A 174 4.30 -5.37 2.86
C ARG A 174 5.80 -5.03 2.88
N ALA A 175 6.33 -4.80 4.08
CA ALA A 175 7.73 -4.40 4.31
C ALA A 175 8.40 -5.21 5.43
N LYS A 176 7.74 -6.27 5.92
CA LYS A 176 8.25 -7.08 7.04
C LYS A 176 9.42 -7.92 6.57
N VAL A 177 10.48 -7.94 7.36
CA VAL A 177 11.70 -8.70 7.13
C VAL A 177 11.72 -9.83 8.15
N ASN A 178 11.77 -11.08 7.69
CA ASN A 178 11.92 -12.23 8.57
C ASN A 178 13.37 -12.71 8.48
N PRO A 179 14.17 -12.65 9.56
CA PRO A 179 15.56 -13.11 9.54
C PRO A 179 15.71 -14.61 9.20
N SER A 180 14.67 -15.41 9.46
CA SER A 180 14.69 -16.89 9.35
C SER A 180 13.49 -17.47 8.59
N GLY A 181 12.74 -16.66 7.82
CA GLY A 181 11.47 -17.07 7.20
C GLY A 181 11.51 -17.23 5.68
N THR A 182 10.55 -17.99 5.13
CA THR A 182 10.35 -18.29 3.68
C THR A 182 10.08 -17.07 2.78
N ASN A 183 9.58 -15.97 3.35
CA ASN A 183 9.50 -14.68 2.68
C ASN A 183 10.70 -13.85 3.13
N TYR A 184 11.84 -14.13 2.51
CA TYR A 184 13.08 -13.41 2.73
C TYR A 184 13.18 -12.36 1.62
N ILE A 185 13.27 -11.08 1.98
CA ILE A 185 14.00 -10.16 1.10
C ILE A 185 15.42 -10.73 1.17
N ASN A 186 15.83 -11.48 0.13
CA ASN A 186 17.19 -11.98 -0.01
C ASN A 186 18.08 -10.78 -0.24
N VAL A 187 18.45 -10.16 0.88
CA VAL A 187 19.53 -9.20 0.99
C VAL A 187 20.80 -10.02 1.15
N VAL A 188 21.35 -10.49 0.04
CA VAL A 188 22.64 -11.19 0.07
C VAL A 188 23.70 -10.10 0.20
N GLY A 189 23.96 -9.67 1.43
CA GLY A 189 25.12 -8.84 1.74
C GLY A 189 26.38 -9.69 1.70
N ARG A 190 27.07 -9.73 0.56
CA ARG A 190 28.45 -10.23 0.55
C ARG A 190 29.34 -9.13 1.12
N PHE A 191 29.86 -9.35 2.32
CA PHE A 191 30.78 -8.46 3.06
C PHE A 191 32.21 -8.48 2.50
N LYS A 192 32.35 -8.40 1.17
CA LYS A 192 33.62 -8.16 0.50
C LYS A 192 33.32 -7.15 -0.62
N GLN A 193 33.40 -5.86 -0.27
CA GLN A 193 33.08 -4.65 -1.07
C GLN A 193 31.63 -4.15 -0.98
N ASN A 194 31.19 -3.66 0.19
CA ASN A 194 30.15 -2.63 0.45
C ASN A 194 28.85 -2.57 -0.40
N LEU A 195 28.46 -3.62 -1.11
CA LEU A 195 27.30 -3.63 -1.99
C LEU A 195 26.21 -4.53 -1.43
N VAL A 196 25.00 -3.99 -1.37
CA VAL A 196 23.84 -4.70 -0.85
C VAL A 196 22.93 -5.09 -2.01
N LEU A 197 22.75 -6.40 -2.21
CA LEU A 197 21.94 -6.95 -3.30
C LEU A 197 20.58 -7.40 -2.79
N MET A 198 19.50 -6.95 -3.42
CA MET A 198 18.14 -7.36 -3.10
C MET A 198 17.49 -8.09 -4.28
N HIS A 199 17.26 -9.38 -4.10
CA HIS A 199 16.61 -10.22 -5.10
C HIS A 199 15.09 -10.02 -5.09
N CYS A 200 14.55 -9.60 -6.23
CA CYS A 200 13.13 -9.33 -6.45
C CYS A 200 12.55 -10.25 -7.53
N LEU A 201 11.29 -10.63 -7.33
CA LEU A 201 10.50 -11.34 -8.33
C LEU A 201 9.34 -10.45 -8.75
N TYR A 202 9.34 -10.02 -10.01
CA TYR A 202 8.23 -9.35 -10.63
C TYR A 202 7.35 -10.37 -11.34
N ILE A 203 6.03 -10.33 -11.08
CA ILE A 203 5.05 -11.21 -11.71
C ILE A 203 4.01 -10.32 -12.36
N GLY A 204 3.92 -10.35 -13.69
CA GLY A 204 2.99 -9.50 -14.43
C GLY A 204 3.24 -9.48 -15.94
N ASN A 205 2.43 -8.70 -16.65
CA ASN A 205 2.52 -8.52 -18.10
C ASN A 205 3.55 -7.43 -18.43
N PHE A 206 4.83 -7.76 -18.39
CA PHE A 206 5.89 -6.81 -18.77
C PHE A 206 6.02 -6.59 -20.28
N ASN A 207 5.49 -7.50 -21.11
CA ASN A 207 5.55 -7.37 -22.58
C ASN A 207 4.39 -6.55 -23.17
N GLU A 208 3.34 -6.26 -22.38
CA GLU A 208 2.24 -5.42 -22.84
C GLU A 208 2.63 -3.94 -22.71
N SER A 209 2.03 -3.07 -23.52
CA SER A 209 2.28 -1.62 -23.41
C SER A 209 1.68 -1.07 -22.11
N HIS A 210 2.53 -0.42 -21.30
CA HIS A 210 2.13 0.23 -20.03
C HIS A 210 1.72 1.70 -20.22
N SER A 211 1.70 2.21 -21.45
CA SER A 211 1.44 3.62 -21.76
C SER A 211 0.05 4.10 -21.34
N LYS A 212 -0.92 3.20 -21.16
CA LYS A 212 -2.28 3.53 -20.68
C LYS A 212 -2.35 3.77 -19.16
N CYS A 213 -1.28 3.50 -18.41
CA CYS A 213 -1.26 3.68 -16.96
C CYS A 213 -0.92 5.13 -16.58
N ASN A 214 -1.91 6.03 -16.60
CA ASN A 214 -1.72 7.45 -16.25
C ASN A 214 -1.63 7.73 -14.74
N LYS A 215 -1.64 6.68 -13.91
CA LYS A 215 -1.50 6.87 -12.46
C LYS A 215 -0.06 7.29 -12.17
N LYS A 216 0.10 8.31 -11.33
CA LYS A 216 1.40 8.75 -10.82
C LYS A 216 1.55 8.29 -9.38
N ARG A 217 2.79 8.01 -8.99
CA ARG A 217 3.15 7.64 -7.62
C ARG A 217 3.03 8.85 -6.71
N ARG A 218 2.49 8.65 -5.50
CA ARG A 218 2.49 9.68 -4.47
C ARG A 218 3.91 9.94 -3.97
N LEU A 219 4.29 11.21 -3.91
CA LEU A 219 5.55 11.65 -3.30
C LEU A 219 5.47 11.54 -1.77
N ILE A 220 6.39 10.79 -1.16
CA ILE A 220 6.43 10.49 0.28
C ILE A 220 7.87 10.49 0.80
N GLY A 221 8.03 10.68 2.12
CA GLY A 221 9.32 10.57 2.80
C GLY A 221 10.38 11.54 2.28
N PRO A 222 11.66 11.12 2.21
CA PRO A 222 12.77 11.97 1.78
C PRO A 222 12.61 12.54 0.37
N ALA A 223 11.98 11.81 -0.55
CA ALA A 223 11.68 12.31 -1.89
C ALA A 223 10.73 13.54 -1.86
N ARG A 224 9.79 13.57 -0.89
CA ARG A 224 8.89 14.71 -0.69
C ARG A 224 9.63 15.92 -0.13
N GLU A 225 10.52 15.70 0.82
CA GLU A 225 11.33 16.75 1.45
C GLU A 225 12.28 17.37 0.42
N LYS A 226 13.00 16.54 -0.35
CA LYS A 226 13.87 16.98 -1.43
C LYS A 226 13.15 17.88 -2.45
N ALA A 227 11.94 17.49 -2.86
CA ALA A 227 11.14 18.29 -3.78
C ALA A 227 10.71 19.63 -3.16
N LEU A 228 10.27 19.63 -1.89
CA LEU A 228 9.88 20.84 -1.19
C LEU A 228 11.03 21.82 -1.01
N THR A 229 12.20 21.34 -0.57
CA THR A 229 13.40 22.16 -0.44
C THR A 229 13.84 22.74 -1.77
N SER A 230 13.78 21.96 -2.85
CA SER A 230 14.11 22.47 -4.18
C SER A 230 13.14 23.56 -4.66
N ILE A 231 11.84 23.40 -4.40
CA ILE A 231 10.80 24.29 -4.93
C ILE A 231 10.64 25.56 -4.07
N ILE A 232 10.81 25.45 -2.76
CA ILE A 232 10.60 26.55 -1.81
C ILE A 232 11.93 27.22 -1.48
N ASP A 233 12.88 26.46 -0.93
CA ASP A 233 14.12 27.02 -0.40
C ASP A 233 15.06 27.47 -1.53
N ASN A 234 15.15 26.67 -2.60
CA ASN A 234 15.96 27.02 -3.79
C ASN A 234 15.18 27.81 -4.86
N ASN A 235 13.92 28.18 -4.57
CA ASN A 235 13.04 28.95 -5.45
C ASN A 235 12.93 28.43 -6.90
N ILE A 236 12.88 27.11 -7.08
CA ILE A 236 12.72 26.50 -8.41
C ILE A 236 11.23 26.33 -8.74
N ALA A 237 10.83 26.61 -9.98
CA ALA A 237 9.47 26.35 -10.45
C ALA A 237 9.12 24.85 -10.42
N CYS A 238 7.84 24.51 -10.23
CA CYS A 238 7.40 23.11 -10.19
C CYS A 238 7.69 22.38 -11.52
N GLU A 239 7.55 23.09 -12.62
CA GLU A 239 7.80 22.63 -13.99
C GLU A 239 9.28 22.31 -14.19
N THR A 240 10.17 23.22 -13.79
CA THR A 240 11.63 23.04 -13.87
C THR A 240 12.11 21.88 -12.98
N TYR A 241 11.50 21.68 -11.80
CA TYR A 241 11.80 20.51 -10.98
C TYR A 241 11.43 19.20 -11.69
N ARG A 242 10.25 19.15 -12.35
CA ARG A 242 9.85 17.97 -13.13
C ARG A 242 10.77 17.72 -14.32
N GLU A 243 11.16 18.79 -15.02
CA GLU A 243 12.10 18.71 -16.13
C GLU A 243 13.45 18.13 -15.70
N LYS A 244 13.99 18.59 -14.56
CA LYS A 244 15.22 18.05 -13.98
C LYS A 244 15.09 16.56 -13.63
N GLU A 245 13.98 16.15 -13.01
CA GLU A 245 13.75 14.73 -12.71
C GLU A 245 13.53 13.89 -13.98
N ALA A 246 12.91 14.45 -15.03
CA ALA A 246 12.77 13.80 -16.32
C ALA A 246 14.14 13.59 -16.99
N HIS A 247 14.98 14.63 -17.04
CA HIS A 247 16.35 14.51 -17.53
C HIS A 247 17.21 13.50 -16.74
N ARG A 248 16.98 13.39 -15.43
CA ARG A 248 17.69 12.44 -14.58
C ARG A 248 17.30 10.99 -14.84
N LEU A 249 16.03 10.73 -15.14
CA LEU A 249 15.46 9.38 -15.17
C LEU A 249 15.16 8.84 -16.57
N MET A 250 15.01 9.71 -17.57
CA MET A 250 14.53 9.36 -18.91
C MET A 250 15.59 9.62 -19.96
N LYS A 251 15.68 8.72 -20.95
CA LYS A 251 16.36 8.97 -22.21
C LYS A 251 15.38 9.49 -23.26
N LEU A 252 15.91 10.04 -24.36
CA LEU A 252 15.10 10.50 -25.48
C LEU A 252 14.28 9.33 -26.05
N GLY A 253 12.95 9.48 -26.09
CA GLY A 253 12.01 8.46 -26.57
C GLY A 253 11.41 7.57 -25.47
N ASP A 254 11.88 7.66 -24.23
CA ASP A 254 11.28 6.91 -23.11
C ASP A 254 9.89 7.47 -22.76
N THR A 255 8.98 6.59 -22.35
CA THR A 255 7.70 7.01 -21.75
C THR A 255 7.92 7.63 -20.38
N GLU A 256 7.12 8.63 -19.99
CA GLU A 256 7.27 9.26 -18.68
C GLU A 256 6.98 8.26 -17.54
N PRO A 257 7.92 8.00 -16.61
CA PRO A 257 7.71 7.11 -15.48
C PRO A 257 6.63 7.62 -14.52
N ALA A 258 5.98 6.68 -13.83
CA ALA A 258 5.03 7.01 -12.78
C ALA A 258 5.66 7.70 -11.56
N ILE A 259 6.99 7.62 -11.39
CA ILE A 259 7.72 8.21 -10.25
C ILE A 259 7.82 9.72 -10.37
N ILE A 260 7.86 10.26 -11.60
CA ILE A 260 7.87 11.71 -11.82
C ILE A 260 6.48 12.25 -11.42
N PRO A 261 6.41 13.15 -10.42
CA PRO A 261 5.15 13.69 -9.95
C PRO A 261 4.49 14.56 -11.01
N SER A 262 3.16 14.67 -10.97
CA SER A 262 2.44 15.62 -11.83
C SER A 262 2.66 17.07 -11.38
N SER A 263 2.60 18.04 -12.30
CA SER A 263 2.74 19.46 -11.96
C SER A 263 1.69 19.90 -10.92
N ASN A 264 0.44 19.45 -11.08
CA ASN A 264 -0.62 19.75 -10.09
C ASN A 264 -0.27 19.22 -8.69
N SER A 265 0.30 18.01 -8.60
CA SER A 265 0.72 17.43 -7.32
C SER A 265 1.80 18.27 -6.64
N LEU A 266 2.77 18.80 -7.40
CA LEU A 266 3.82 19.67 -6.87
C LEU A 266 3.26 21.04 -6.45
N ARG A 267 2.36 21.64 -7.23
CA ARG A 267 1.71 22.91 -6.88
C ARG A 267 0.90 22.80 -5.59
N LEU A 268 0.11 21.73 -5.44
CA LEU A 268 -0.62 21.45 -4.20
C LEU A 268 0.32 21.20 -3.02
N LEU A 269 1.44 20.50 -3.26
CA LEU A 269 2.45 20.25 -2.23
C LEU A 269 3.12 21.55 -1.76
N LYS A 270 3.51 22.43 -2.69
CA LYS A 270 4.04 23.77 -2.43
C LYS A 270 3.04 24.60 -1.63
N SER A 271 1.80 24.70 -2.12
CA SER A 271 0.73 25.47 -1.47
C SER A 271 0.48 25.02 -0.03
N ARG A 272 0.39 23.70 0.21
CA ARG A 272 0.20 23.15 1.57
C ARG A 272 1.39 23.45 2.49
N LYS A 273 2.61 23.38 1.98
CA LYS A 273 3.81 23.67 2.79
C LYS A 273 3.90 25.16 3.12
N LEU A 274 3.58 26.04 2.18
CA LEU A 274 3.49 27.48 2.43
C LEU A 274 2.41 27.79 3.45
N ALA A 275 1.22 27.17 3.33
CA ALA A 275 0.14 27.32 4.31
C ALA A 275 0.56 26.85 5.71
N SER A 276 1.25 25.71 5.82
CA SER A 276 1.74 25.21 7.12
C SER A 276 2.84 26.06 7.74
N ASN A 277 3.52 26.89 6.94
CA ASN A 277 4.54 27.81 7.42
C ASN A 277 3.95 29.16 7.84
N ARG A 278 2.64 29.41 7.66
CA ARG A 278 2.00 30.64 8.11
C ARG A 278 1.77 30.59 9.62
N ILE A 279 1.92 31.75 10.27
CA ILE A 279 1.63 31.93 11.71
C ILE A 279 0.13 31.75 11.99
N ASN A 280 -0.70 32.24 11.08
CA ASN A 280 -2.16 32.11 11.14
C ASN A 280 -2.71 31.71 9.77
N GLU A 281 -3.88 31.09 9.76
CA GLU A 281 -4.60 30.77 8.51
C GLU A 281 -4.94 32.05 7.74
N ASP A 282 -5.35 33.09 8.47
CA ASP A 282 -5.57 34.43 7.93
C ASP A 282 -4.23 35.15 7.71
N THR A 283 -4.06 35.68 6.51
CA THR A 283 -2.84 36.39 6.10
C THR A 283 -2.73 37.73 6.81
N PHE A 284 -3.84 38.43 7.05
CA PHE A 284 -3.85 39.72 7.75
C PHE A 284 -3.49 39.56 9.23
N ILE A 285 -4.02 38.54 9.90
CA ILE A 285 -3.66 38.24 11.29
C ILE A 285 -2.17 37.86 11.38
N SER A 286 -1.67 37.05 10.43
CA SER A 286 -0.25 36.70 10.38
C SER A 286 0.63 37.94 10.26
N LEU A 287 0.30 38.87 9.38
CA LEU A 287 1.01 40.14 9.19
C LEU A 287 0.96 41.03 10.44
N ALA A 288 -0.20 41.10 11.10
CA ALA A 288 -0.37 41.87 12.34
C ALA A 288 0.47 41.29 13.50
N ILE A 289 0.62 39.97 13.58
CA ILE A 289 1.51 39.31 14.55
C ILE A 289 2.97 39.59 14.19
N MET A 290 3.37 39.42 12.93
CA MET A 290 4.75 39.69 12.47
C MET A 290 5.17 41.15 12.75
N LYS A 291 4.28 42.14 12.56
CA LYS A 291 4.55 43.55 12.90
C LYS A 291 4.98 43.75 14.37
N LYS A 292 4.49 42.91 15.29
CA LYS A 292 4.80 42.99 16.73
C LYS A 292 6.09 42.25 17.10
N GLU A 293 6.59 41.37 16.25
CA GLU A 293 7.83 40.63 16.48
C GLU A 293 9.06 41.52 16.25
N SER A 294 10.10 41.35 17.08
CA SER A 294 11.33 42.13 17.01
C SER A 294 11.99 42.08 15.63
N ASP A 295 11.89 40.93 14.98
CA ASP A 295 12.62 40.60 13.76
C ASP A 295 12.07 41.36 12.53
N PHE A 296 10.82 41.81 12.60
CA PHE A 296 10.14 42.53 11.50
C PHE A 296 9.76 43.98 11.85
N LYS A 297 10.07 44.43 13.07
CA LYS A 297 9.71 45.77 13.58
C LYS A 297 10.21 46.91 12.69
N ASN A 298 11.31 46.70 11.97
CA ASN A 298 11.94 47.67 11.07
C ASN A 298 11.69 47.41 9.57
N ILE A 299 10.86 46.40 9.26
CA ILE A 299 10.57 45.97 7.89
C ILE A 299 9.09 46.27 7.56
N LEU A 300 8.20 46.04 8.52
CA LEU A 300 6.75 46.20 8.37
C LEU A 300 6.28 47.49 9.05
N HIS A 301 6.36 48.61 8.33
CA HIS A 301 5.84 49.92 8.75
C HIS A 301 4.55 50.28 7.98
N ASP A 302 3.74 51.20 8.53
CA ASP A 302 2.55 51.77 7.88
C ASP A 302 1.51 50.78 7.31
N MET A 303 1.43 49.57 7.86
CA MET A 303 0.25 48.72 7.64
C MET A 303 -0.92 49.33 8.42
N GLY A 304 -1.93 49.88 7.71
CA GLY A 304 -3.12 50.54 8.25
C GLY A 304 -4.06 49.66 9.11
N TYR A 305 -3.59 48.49 9.53
CA TYR A 305 -4.23 47.59 10.49
C TYR A 305 -3.67 47.89 11.88
N GLU A 306 -4.21 48.92 12.53
CA GLU A 306 -3.88 49.29 13.91
C GLU A 306 -4.77 48.54 14.93
N LEU A 307 -4.29 48.51 16.17
CA LEU A 307 -4.68 47.64 17.30
C LEU A 307 -6.20 47.40 17.52
N PHE A 308 -7.06 48.33 17.10
CA PHE A 308 -8.51 48.29 17.30
C PHE A 308 -9.21 47.14 16.56
N THR A 309 -8.81 46.84 15.33
CA THR A 309 -9.40 45.73 14.54
C THR A 309 -8.99 44.37 15.11
N PHE A 310 -7.81 44.28 15.71
CA PHE A 310 -7.28 43.05 16.31
C PHE A 310 -8.03 42.64 17.58
N ILE A 311 -8.43 43.61 18.40
CA ILE A 311 -9.25 43.37 19.61
C ILE A 311 -10.65 42.88 19.21
N ILE A 312 -11.27 43.49 18.19
CA ILE A 312 -12.60 43.07 17.70
C ILE A 312 -12.57 41.68 17.07
N MET A 313 -11.49 41.29 16.38
CA MET A 313 -11.35 39.94 15.81
C MET A 313 -11.09 38.85 16.85
N LEU A 314 -10.38 39.16 17.95
CA LEU A 314 -10.17 38.22 19.05
C LEU A 314 -11.41 38.02 19.93
N LEU A 315 -12.29 39.01 20.02
CA LEU A 315 -13.53 38.94 20.79
C LEU A 315 -14.68 38.23 20.05
N ASN A 316 -14.54 37.94 18.75
CA ASN A 316 -15.56 37.30 17.91
C ASN A 316 -15.27 35.81 17.57
N LYS A 317 -14.42 35.13 18.36
CA LYS A 317 -14.17 33.68 18.29
C LYS A 317 -14.58 33.02 19.59
#